data_AF-A0A721C779-F1
#
_entry.id   AF-A0A721C779-F1
#
_cell.length_a   1.000
_cell.length_b   1.000
_cell.length_c   1.000
_cell.angle_alpha   90.00
_cell.angle_beta   90.00
_cell.angle_gamma   90.00
#
_symmetry.space_group_name_H-M   'P 1'
#
loop_
_entity.id
_entity.type
_entity.pdbx_description
1 polymer ?
#
loop_
_entity_poly.entity_id
_entity_poly.type
_entity_poly.pdbx_seq_one_letter_code
_entity_poly.pdbx_strand_id
1 'polypeptide(L)'
;LKREQALPLAINPNSDQYLEERLQLLDEQLATVTRLAKDNELPDAILTESGLKITPLDAAVPDRAQALIDQTSQLLPRIKITELLMDVDDWTGFSRHFTHLKDGAEAKDRTLLLSAILGDAINLGLTKMAESSPGLTYAKLSWLQAWHIRDETYSAALAELVNHQYRHAFAAHWGDGTTSSSDGQRFRAGGRGESTGHVNPKYGSEPGRLFYTHISDQYAPFSTRVVNVGVRDSTYVLDGLLYHESDLRIEEHYTDTAGFTDHVFALMHLLGFRFAPRIRDLGETKLYVPQGVQAYPTLRPLIGGTLNIKHVRAHWDDILRLASSIKQGTVTASLMLRKLGSYPRQNGLAVALRELGRIERTLFILDWLQSVELRRRVHAGLNKGEARNSLARAVFFNRLGEIRDRSFEQQRYRASGLNLVTAAIVLWNTVYLERATQGLVEAGKPVDGELLQFLSPLGWEHINLTGDYVWRQSRRLEDGKFRPLRMPGKP
;
A
#
# COMPACT_ATOMS: atom_id res chain seq x y z
N LEU A 1 8.90 23.15 -22.71
CA LEU A 1 8.27 21.85 -22.34
C LEU A 1 7.36 21.28 -23.44
N LYS A 2 6.10 21.72 -23.63
CA LYS A 2 5.20 21.10 -24.63
C LYS A 2 5.70 21.23 -26.09
N ARG A 3 6.22 22.40 -26.47
CA ARG A 3 6.86 22.64 -27.78
C ARG A 3 8.16 21.85 -28.00
N GLU A 4 8.73 21.30 -26.93
CA GLU A 4 10.00 20.55 -26.93
C GLU A 4 9.79 19.05 -26.63
N GLN A 5 8.53 18.56 -26.60
CA GLN A 5 8.16 17.19 -26.19
C GLN A 5 8.70 16.74 -24.82
N ALA A 6 9.11 17.67 -23.96
CA ALA A 6 9.74 17.38 -22.67
C ALA A 6 8.74 17.39 -21.50
N LEU A 7 7.46 17.08 -21.74
CA LEU A 7 6.50 16.94 -20.63
C LEU A 7 6.83 15.64 -19.89
N PRO A 8 6.90 15.64 -18.55
CA PRO A 8 7.27 14.45 -17.79
C PRO A 8 6.16 13.37 -17.78
N LEU A 9 5.27 13.30 -18.76
CA LEU A 9 4.11 12.39 -18.75
C LEU A 9 4.40 11.11 -19.54
N ALA A 10 3.70 10.03 -19.19
CA ALA A 10 3.88 8.73 -19.83
C ALA A 10 3.07 8.56 -21.13
N ILE A 11 2.38 9.61 -21.57
CA ILE A 11 1.45 9.60 -22.69
C ILE A 11 1.91 10.55 -23.80
N ASN A 12 1.43 10.30 -25.02
CA ASN A 12 1.63 11.20 -26.13
C ASN A 12 0.93 12.56 -25.85
N PRO A 13 1.65 13.70 -25.86
CA PRO A 13 1.06 15.00 -25.57
C PRO A 13 0.21 15.55 -26.72
N ASN A 14 0.21 14.94 -27.90
CA ASN A 14 -0.68 15.27 -29.00
C ASN A 14 -2.07 14.64 -28.75
N SER A 15 -3.11 15.49 -28.62
CA SER A 15 -4.47 15.03 -28.30
C SER A 15 -5.04 14.09 -29.36
N ASP A 16 -4.82 14.38 -30.64
CA ASP A 16 -5.47 13.63 -31.71
C ASP A 16 -4.83 12.26 -31.85
N GLN A 17 -3.50 12.20 -31.86
CA GLN A 17 -2.78 10.93 -31.91
C GLN A 17 -3.07 10.06 -30.69
N TYR A 18 -3.02 10.64 -29.48
CA TYR A 18 -3.36 9.90 -28.25
C TYR A 18 -4.78 9.34 -28.31
N LEU A 19 -5.78 10.17 -28.66
CA LEU A 19 -7.17 9.73 -28.68
C LEU A 19 -7.42 8.70 -29.77
N GLU A 20 -6.77 8.82 -30.93
CA GLU A 20 -6.83 7.81 -32.00
C GLU A 20 -6.30 6.46 -31.53
N GLU A 21 -5.09 6.42 -30.95
CA GLU A 21 -4.47 5.21 -30.40
C GLU A 21 -5.36 4.56 -29.32
N ARG A 22 -5.89 5.34 -28.38
CA ARG A 22 -6.74 4.81 -27.30
C ARG A 22 -8.09 4.32 -27.80
N LEU A 23 -8.70 5.02 -28.76
CA LEU A 23 -9.99 4.62 -29.31
C LEU A 23 -9.88 3.38 -30.19
N GLN A 24 -8.79 3.25 -30.96
CA GLN A 24 -8.51 2.03 -31.71
C GLN A 24 -8.37 0.83 -30.77
N LEU A 25 -7.57 0.95 -29.72
CA LEU A 25 -7.43 -0.12 -28.73
C LEU A 25 -8.78 -0.46 -28.07
N LEU A 26 -9.60 0.54 -27.76
CA LEU A 26 -10.91 0.34 -27.18
C LEU A 26 -11.84 -0.43 -28.12
N ASP A 27 -11.88 -0.08 -29.40
CA ASP A 27 -12.69 -0.78 -30.40
C ASP A 27 -12.21 -2.23 -30.59
N GLU A 28 -10.90 -2.48 -30.63
CA GLU A 28 -10.32 -3.83 -30.71
C GLU A 28 -10.68 -4.72 -29.51
N GLN A 29 -10.58 -4.17 -28.29
CA GLN A 29 -10.93 -4.88 -27.06
C GLN A 29 -12.44 -5.13 -26.95
N LEU A 30 -13.27 -4.15 -27.32
CA LEU A 30 -14.73 -4.32 -27.36
C LEU A 30 -15.14 -5.41 -28.35
N ALA A 31 -14.52 -5.45 -29.54
CA ALA A 31 -14.78 -6.49 -30.53
C ALA A 31 -14.38 -7.88 -30.02
N THR A 32 -13.21 -7.98 -29.38
CA THR A 32 -12.69 -9.24 -28.83
C THR A 32 -13.60 -9.79 -27.73
N VAL A 33 -13.94 -8.96 -26.74
CA VAL A 33 -14.84 -9.35 -25.64
C VAL A 33 -16.25 -9.66 -26.17
N THR A 34 -16.74 -8.91 -27.16
CA THR A 34 -18.05 -9.19 -27.78
C THR A 34 -18.08 -10.58 -28.43
N ARG A 35 -17.01 -10.96 -29.14
CA ARG A 35 -16.88 -12.30 -29.75
C ARG A 35 -16.85 -13.38 -28.67
N LEU A 36 -15.95 -13.27 -27.70
CA LEU A 36 -15.82 -14.24 -26.60
C LEU A 36 -17.11 -14.38 -25.78
N ALA A 37 -17.79 -13.27 -25.51
CA ALA A 37 -19.06 -13.28 -24.77
C ALA A 37 -20.18 -13.97 -25.57
N LYS A 38 -20.22 -13.79 -26.90
CA LYS A 38 -21.21 -14.44 -27.77
C LYS A 38 -21.00 -15.95 -27.82
N ASP A 39 -19.75 -16.39 -27.82
CA ASP A 39 -19.36 -17.80 -27.94
C ASP A 39 -19.27 -18.50 -26.57
N ASN A 40 -19.55 -17.79 -25.46
CA ASN A 40 -19.35 -18.26 -24.07
C ASN A 40 -17.91 -18.72 -23.78
N GLU A 41 -16.93 -18.08 -24.42
CA GLU A 41 -15.49 -18.36 -24.29
C GLU A 41 -14.77 -17.41 -23.33
N LEU A 42 -15.50 -16.54 -22.62
CA LEU A 42 -14.89 -15.69 -21.60
C LEU A 42 -14.35 -16.56 -20.45
N PRO A 43 -13.08 -16.43 -20.06
CA PRO A 43 -12.48 -17.31 -19.08
C PRO A 43 -13.02 -17.02 -17.69
N ASP A 44 -13.55 -18.05 -17.04
CA ASP A 44 -14.22 -17.99 -15.74
C ASP A 44 -15.32 -16.92 -15.65
N ALA A 45 -15.93 -16.52 -16.77
CA ALA A 45 -16.94 -15.48 -16.80
C ALA A 45 -18.05 -15.82 -17.80
N ILE A 46 -19.30 -15.58 -17.43
CA ILE A 46 -20.46 -15.82 -18.30
C ILE A 46 -21.34 -14.57 -18.29
N LEU A 47 -21.72 -14.12 -19.48
CA LEU A 47 -22.67 -13.02 -19.66
C LEU A 47 -24.06 -13.57 -19.94
N THR A 48 -25.00 -13.35 -19.03
CA THR A 48 -26.41 -13.74 -19.15
C THR A 48 -27.31 -12.50 -19.28
N GLU A 49 -28.59 -12.70 -19.61
CA GLU A 49 -29.58 -11.61 -19.63
C GLU A 49 -29.73 -10.90 -18.27
N SER A 50 -29.44 -11.63 -17.17
CA SER A 50 -29.42 -11.12 -15.80
C SER A 50 -28.12 -10.41 -15.39
N GLY A 51 -27.09 -10.40 -16.24
CA GLY A 51 -25.82 -9.72 -16.00
C GLY A 51 -24.60 -10.61 -16.14
N LEU A 52 -23.47 -10.15 -15.61
CA LEU A 52 -22.18 -10.81 -15.70
C LEU A 52 -21.87 -11.60 -14.43
N LYS A 53 -21.55 -12.89 -14.57
CA LYS A 53 -21.13 -13.77 -13.47
C LYS A 53 -19.69 -14.21 -13.67
N ILE A 54 -18.86 -14.08 -12.64
CA ILE A 54 -17.46 -14.55 -12.62
C ILE A 54 -17.32 -15.68 -11.60
N THR A 55 -16.63 -16.76 -11.96
CA THR A 55 -16.32 -17.87 -11.06
C THR A 55 -15.27 -17.41 -10.04
N PRO A 56 -15.47 -17.64 -8.73
CA PRO A 56 -14.45 -17.37 -7.72
C PRO A 56 -13.15 -18.11 -8.02
N LEU A 57 -12.02 -17.48 -7.72
CA LEU A 57 -10.71 -18.12 -7.83
C LEU A 57 -10.51 -19.11 -6.67
N ASP A 58 -10.04 -20.31 -6.98
CA ASP A 58 -9.60 -21.27 -5.96
C ASP A 58 -8.35 -20.74 -5.26
N ALA A 59 -8.37 -20.75 -3.92
CA ALA A 59 -7.18 -20.53 -3.12
C ALA A 59 -6.47 -21.87 -2.92
N ALA A 60 -5.33 -22.08 -3.57
CA ALA A 60 -4.55 -23.29 -3.39
C ALA A 60 -3.12 -22.92 -2.97
N VAL A 61 -2.94 -22.59 -1.68
CA VAL A 61 -1.62 -22.79 -1.06
C VAL A 61 -1.40 -24.30 -1.07
N PRO A 62 -0.39 -24.85 -1.76
CA PRO A 62 -0.19 -26.29 -1.79
C PRO A 62 0.10 -26.84 -0.39
N ASP A 63 -0.36 -28.04 -0.05
CA ASP A 63 -0.07 -28.67 1.26
C ASP A 63 1.44 -28.72 1.56
N ARG A 64 2.25 -28.89 0.52
CA ARG A 64 3.72 -28.85 0.61
C ARG A 64 4.25 -27.48 1.06
N ALA A 65 3.61 -26.39 0.63
CA ALA A 65 3.94 -25.04 1.06
C ALA A 65 3.59 -24.84 2.55
N GLN A 66 2.43 -25.36 3.00
CA GLN A 66 2.07 -25.31 4.42
C GLN A 66 3.10 -26.02 5.31
N ALA A 67 3.58 -27.20 4.89
CA ALA A 67 4.63 -27.91 5.63
C ALA A 67 5.93 -27.10 5.75
N LEU A 68 6.31 -26.33 4.71
CA LEU A 68 7.48 -25.45 4.75
C LEU A 68 7.25 -24.23 5.65
N ILE A 69 6.05 -23.64 5.61
CA ILE A 69 5.64 -22.55 6.51
C ILE A 69 5.77 -22.97 7.97
N ASP A 70 5.27 -24.16 8.32
CA ASP A 70 5.33 -24.67 9.69
C ASP A 70 6.78 -24.92 10.14
N GLN A 71 7.61 -25.53 9.28
CA GLN A 71 9.01 -25.81 9.58
C GLN A 71 9.83 -24.53 9.77
N THR A 72 9.72 -23.57 8.86
CA THR A 72 10.46 -22.30 8.96
C THR A 72 10.00 -21.49 10.18
N SER A 73 8.69 -21.45 10.44
CA SER A 73 8.13 -20.77 11.63
C SER A 73 8.67 -21.35 12.93
N GLN A 74 8.86 -22.67 13.02
CA GLN A 74 9.45 -23.31 14.20
C GLN A 74 10.92 -22.95 14.43
N LEU A 75 11.68 -22.62 13.37
CA LEU A 75 13.09 -22.27 13.46
C LEU A 75 13.33 -20.80 13.84
N LEU A 76 12.39 -19.89 13.54
CA LEU A 76 12.56 -18.46 13.80
C LEU A 76 12.84 -18.19 15.30
N PRO A 77 13.85 -17.38 15.66
CA PRO A 77 14.17 -17.13 17.06
C PRO A 77 13.05 -16.34 17.75
N ARG A 78 12.78 -16.67 19.01
CA ARG A 78 11.92 -15.83 19.85
C ARG A 78 12.66 -14.57 20.26
N ILE A 79 12.07 -13.41 20.00
CA ILE A 79 12.71 -12.11 20.20
C ILE A 79 11.77 -11.10 20.82
N LYS A 80 12.30 -10.15 21.59
CA LYS A 80 11.54 -8.98 22.04
C LYS A 80 11.55 -7.90 20.97
N ILE A 81 10.46 -7.12 20.85
CA ILE A 81 10.41 -6.03 19.88
C ILE A 81 11.54 -5.00 20.04
N THR A 82 12.01 -4.77 21.26
CA THR A 82 13.16 -3.88 21.54
C THR A 82 14.46 -4.43 20.94
N GLU A 83 14.70 -5.74 21.06
CA GLU A 83 15.86 -6.40 20.47
C GLU A 83 15.75 -6.45 18.94
N LEU A 84 14.55 -6.65 18.39
CA LEU A 84 14.29 -6.63 16.95
C LEU A 84 14.63 -5.27 16.34
N LEU A 85 14.16 -4.18 16.95
CA LEU A 85 14.46 -2.83 16.46
C LEU A 85 15.94 -2.49 16.53
N MET A 86 16.66 -2.99 17.54
CA MET A 86 18.12 -2.88 17.62
C MET A 86 18.82 -3.64 16.48
N ASP A 87 18.44 -4.90 16.25
CA ASP A 87 19.01 -5.72 15.17
C ASP A 87 18.80 -5.02 13.81
N VAL A 88 17.57 -4.57 13.52
CA VAL A 88 17.23 -3.90 12.26
C VAL A 88 17.99 -2.59 12.09
N ASP A 89 18.11 -1.79 13.13
CA ASP A 89 18.85 -0.54 13.08
C ASP A 89 20.38 -0.78 13.02
N ASP A 90 20.91 -1.86 13.56
CA ASP A 90 22.33 -2.25 13.35
C ASP A 90 22.59 -2.63 11.88
N TRP A 91 21.62 -3.24 11.18
CA TRP A 91 21.76 -3.60 9.76
C TRP A 91 21.57 -2.43 8.80
N THR A 92 20.67 -1.51 9.13
CA THR A 92 20.21 -0.47 8.21
C THR A 92 20.69 0.92 8.60
N GLY A 93 20.96 1.16 9.88
CA GLY A 93 21.24 2.48 10.44
C GLY A 93 20.10 3.48 10.27
N PHE A 94 18.83 3.03 10.19
CA PHE A 94 17.69 3.92 9.93
C PHE A 94 17.54 5.05 10.97
N SER A 95 18.03 4.84 12.20
CA SER A 95 17.96 5.82 13.28
C SER A 95 18.71 7.12 12.98
N ARG A 96 19.71 7.10 12.10
CA ARG A 96 20.47 8.29 11.66
C ARG A 96 19.59 9.37 11.04
N HIS A 97 18.45 8.98 10.45
CA HIS A 97 17.53 9.90 9.79
C HIS A 97 16.73 10.77 10.77
N PHE A 98 16.70 10.42 12.05
CA PHE A 98 16.05 11.22 13.10
C PHE A 98 17.00 12.33 13.59
N THR A 99 17.28 13.27 12.69
CA THR A 99 18.21 14.38 12.91
C THR A 99 17.55 15.52 13.71
N HIS A 100 18.37 16.22 14.48
CA HIS A 100 17.96 17.35 15.28
C HIS A 100 17.55 18.54 14.38
N LEU A 101 16.43 19.19 14.72
CA LEU A 101 15.79 20.20 13.89
C LEU A 101 16.68 21.41 13.53
N LYS A 102 17.62 21.79 14.40
CA LYS A 102 18.42 23.03 14.20
C LYS A 102 19.73 22.83 13.46
N ASP A 103 20.44 21.77 13.77
CA ASP A 103 21.84 21.54 13.38
C ASP A 103 22.02 20.24 12.57
N GLY A 104 20.95 19.45 12.40
CA GLY A 104 20.99 18.20 11.66
C GLY A 104 21.73 17.06 12.37
N ALA A 105 22.09 17.23 13.64
CA ALA A 105 22.85 16.21 14.39
C ALA A 105 22.01 14.96 14.68
N GLU A 106 22.62 13.78 14.64
CA GLU A 106 21.96 12.53 15.01
C GLU A 106 21.57 12.49 16.51
N ALA A 107 20.54 11.70 16.82
CA ALA A 107 20.15 11.46 18.20
C ALA A 107 21.27 10.70 18.95
N LYS A 108 21.89 11.35 19.93
CA LYS A 108 22.98 10.75 20.73
C LYS A 108 22.57 9.52 21.52
N ASP A 109 21.32 9.48 21.98
CA ASP A 109 20.75 8.37 22.73
C ASP A 109 19.80 7.56 21.84
N ARG A 110 20.38 6.55 21.19
CA ARG A 110 19.67 5.59 20.34
C ARG A 110 18.53 4.89 21.08
N THR A 111 18.76 4.51 22.33
CA THR A 111 17.75 3.81 23.14
C THR A 111 16.55 4.71 23.40
N LEU A 112 16.78 5.97 23.75
CA LEU A 112 15.73 6.97 23.96
C LEU A 112 14.91 7.20 22.68
N LEU A 113 15.58 7.27 21.52
CA LEU A 113 14.94 7.39 20.22
C LEU A 113 14.05 6.19 19.89
N LEU A 114 14.59 4.97 19.98
CA LEU A 114 13.84 3.76 19.67
C LEU A 114 12.66 3.56 20.64
N SER A 115 12.78 3.99 21.91
CA SER A 115 11.65 4.01 22.84
C SER A 115 10.56 5.00 22.44
N ALA A 116 10.91 6.18 21.94
CA ALA A 116 9.92 7.15 21.44
C ALA A 116 9.16 6.60 20.22
N ILE A 117 9.89 6.06 19.24
CA ILE A 117 9.34 5.41 18.04
C ILE A 117 8.43 4.24 18.43
N LEU A 118 8.89 3.37 19.34
CA LEU A 118 8.10 2.24 19.80
C LEU A 118 6.82 2.72 20.50
N GLY A 119 6.91 3.79 21.31
CA GLY A 119 5.76 4.37 22.01
C GLY A 119 4.68 4.89 21.08
N ASP A 120 5.05 5.41 19.91
CA ASP A 120 4.12 5.78 18.84
C ASP A 120 3.51 4.52 18.18
N ALA A 121 4.36 3.56 17.82
CA ALA A 121 3.98 2.35 17.09
C ALA A 121 3.01 1.43 17.84
N ILE A 122 3.23 1.20 19.14
CA ILE A 122 2.39 0.29 19.94
C ILE A 122 1.18 0.98 20.57
N ASN A 123 0.94 2.26 20.24
CA ASN A 123 -0.11 3.11 20.80
C ASN A 123 -0.01 3.37 22.33
N LEU A 124 1.18 3.23 22.93
CA LEU A 124 1.37 3.43 24.36
C LEU A 124 1.43 4.93 24.71
N GLY A 125 2.18 5.68 23.89
CA GLY A 125 2.52 7.08 24.11
C GLY A 125 3.65 7.28 25.14
N LEU A 126 4.24 8.48 25.13
CA LEU A 126 5.50 8.76 25.83
C LEU A 126 5.41 8.64 27.37
N THR A 127 4.28 9.02 27.98
CA THR A 127 4.12 8.98 29.45
C THR A 127 4.23 7.56 29.97
N LYS A 128 3.40 6.65 29.44
CA LYS A 128 3.43 5.25 29.84
C LYS A 128 4.71 4.56 29.38
N MET A 129 5.29 4.97 28.25
CA MET A 129 6.59 4.46 27.81
C MET A 129 7.70 4.78 28.82
N ALA A 130 7.70 5.97 29.42
CA ALA A 130 8.64 6.33 30.48
C ALA A 130 8.45 5.45 31.74
N GLU A 131 7.21 5.13 32.11
CA GLU A 131 6.91 4.29 33.26
C GLU A 131 7.29 2.81 33.03
N SER A 132 7.19 2.34 31.78
CA SER A 132 7.47 0.94 31.39
C SER A 132 8.92 0.69 30.95
N SER A 133 9.77 1.72 30.93
CA SER A 133 11.15 1.64 30.47
C SER A 133 12.12 2.14 31.55
N PRO A 134 12.95 1.27 32.14
CA PRO A 134 13.89 1.67 33.18
C PRO A 134 14.83 2.80 32.74
N GLY A 135 14.98 3.85 33.55
CA GLY A 135 15.90 4.96 33.31
C GLY A 135 15.40 6.04 32.34
N LEU A 136 14.21 5.87 31.74
CA LEU A 136 13.58 6.87 30.90
C LEU A 136 12.67 7.80 31.71
N THR A 137 12.57 9.05 31.29
CA THR A 137 11.62 10.01 31.84
C THR A 137 10.80 10.64 30.72
N TYR A 138 9.57 11.05 31.03
CA TYR A 138 8.72 11.74 30.06
C TYR A 138 9.40 12.99 29.49
N ALA A 139 10.11 13.77 30.33
CA ALA A 139 10.81 14.97 29.89
C ALA A 139 11.87 14.67 28.81
N LYS A 140 12.66 13.59 28.99
CA LYS A 140 13.66 13.18 27.98
C LYS A 140 13.00 12.74 26.68
N LEU A 141 11.96 11.91 26.76
CA LEU A 141 11.24 11.42 25.58
C LEU A 141 10.54 12.55 24.81
N SER A 142 9.87 13.45 25.54
CA SER A 142 9.17 14.59 24.94
C SER A 142 10.14 15.56 24.28
N TRP A 143 11.31 15.81 24.90
CA TRP A 143 12.35 16.64 24.30
C TRP A 143 12.88 15.98 23.02
N LEU A 144 13.21 14.69 23.07
CA LEU A 144 13.70 13.98 21.89
C LEU A 144 12.67 13.96 20.76
N GLN A 145 11.39 13.69 21.05
CA GLN A 145 10.33 13.73 20.03
C GLN A 145 10.25 15.13 19.39
N ALA A 146 10.23 16.19 20.19
CA ALA A 146 10.10 17.56 19.69
C ALA A 146 11.26 17.99 18.77
N TRP A 147 12.47 17.51 19.01
CA TRP A 147 13.66 17.93 18.26
C TRP A 147 14.09 16.98 17.16
N HIS A 148 13.78 15.69 17.25
CA HIS A 148 14.26 14.65 16.34
C HIS A 148 13.18 13.92 15.55
N ILE A 149 11.93 13.90 16.02
CA ILE A 149 10.84 13.15 15.37
C ILE A 149 9.92 14.11 14.60
N ARG A 150 9.85 13.90 13.29
CA ARG A 150 9.00 14.60 12.34
C ARG A 150 8.58 13.67 11.21
N ASP A 151 7.68 14.13 10.37
CA ASP A 151 7.21 13.35 9.24
C ASP A 151 8.31 13.05 8.21
N GLU A 152 9.20 14.01 7.98
CA GLU A 152 10.33 13.85 7.05
C GLU A 152 11.33 12.83 7.59
N THR A 153 11.60 12.84 8.90
CA THR A 153 12.51 11.87 9.53
C THR A 153 11.94 10.46 9.52
N TYR A 154 10.61 10.32 9.71
CA TYR A 154 9.93 9.03 9.58
C TYR A 154 9.93 8.54 8.12
N SER A 155 9.71 9.44 7.16
CA SER A 155 9.68 9.10 5.73
C SER A 155 11.05 8.62 5.25
N ALA A 156 12.12 9.32 5.62
CA ALA A 156 13.49 8.93 5.30
C ALA A 156 13.91 7.62 5.98
N ALA A 157 13.60 7.45 7.27
CA ALA A 157 13.87 6.20 7.99
C ALA A 157 13.10 5.01 7.39
N LEU A 158 11.84 5.22 6.99
CA LEU A 158 11.03 4.21 6.33
C LEU A 158 11.61 3.83 4.96
N ALA A 159 12.03 4.82 4.18
CA ALA A 159 12.68 4.58 2.89
C ALA A 159 13.93 3.72 3.04
N GLU A 160 14.74 3.93 4.08
CA GLU A 160 15.91 3.10 4.35
C GLU A 160 15.53 1.62 4.57
N LEU A 161 14.51 1.35 5.39
CA LEU A 161 14.03 -0.01 5.63
C LEU A 161 13.46 -0.66 4.37
N VAL A 162 12.65 0.09 3.62
CA VAL A 162 12.06 -0.36 2.36
C VAL A 162 13.14 -0.66 1.32
N ASN A 163 14.18 0.18 1.22
CA ASN A 163 15.29 -0.01 0.30
C ASN A 163 16.13 -1.23 0.65
N HIS A 164 16.33 -1.49 1.95
CA HIS A 164 17.02 -2.68 2.39
C HIS A 164 16.20 -3.95 2.07
N GLN A 165 14.89 -3.94 2.33
CA GLN A 165 13.98 -5.01 1.93
C GLN A 165 14.00 -5.23 0.41
N TYR A 166 13.95 -4.14 -0.36
CA TYR A 166 13.95 -4.17 -1.82
C TYR A 166 15.17 -4.86 -2.42
N ARG A 167 16.34 -4.63 -1.82
CA ARG A 167 17.62 -5.20 -2.27
C ARG A 167 17.89 -6.59 -1.68
N HIS A 168 17.08 -7.07 -0.74
CA HIS A 168 17.29 -8.36 -0.09
C HIS A 168 16.97 -9.51 -1.05
N ALA A 169 17.91 -10.42 -1.28
CA ALA A 169 17.78 -11.50 -2.27
C ALA A 169 16.52 -12.36 -2.05
N PHE A 170 16.25 -12.72 -0.79
CA PHE A 170 15.06 -13.49 -0.44
C PHE A 170 13.73 -12.79 -0.77
N ALA A 171 13.70 -11.45 -0.82
CA ALA A 171 12.49 -10.71 -1.13
C ALA A 171 12.04 -10.89 -2.58
N ALA A 172 12.96 -11.24 -3.49
CA ALA A 172 12.68 -11.50 -4.89
C ALA A 172 11.73 -12.70 -5.11
N HIS A 173 11.54 -13.57 -4.12
CA HIS A 173 10.57 -14.67 -4.19
C HIS A 173 9.11 -14.20 -4.13
N TRP A 174 8.84 -12.97 -3.68
CA TRP A 174 7.48 -12.44 -3.57
C TRP A 174 7.09 -11.45 -4.67
N GLY A 175 8.08 -10.83 -5.29
CA GLY A 175 7.93 -9.79 -6.31
C GLY A 175 9.25 -9.07 -6.58
N ASP A 176 9.26 -8.27 -7.64
CA ASP A 176 10.42 -7.50 -8.10
C ASP A 176 10.36 -6.02 -7.67
N GLY A 177 9.41 -5.65 -6.81
CA GLY A 177 9.23 -4.28 -6.33
C GLY A 177 8.51 -3.36 -7.32
N THR A 178 7.95 -3.88 -8.42
CA THR A 178 7.23 -3.07 -9.42
C THR A 178 5.73 -3.01 -9.17
N THR A 179 5.18 -3.88 -8.33
CA THR A 179 3.75 -3.88 -8.02
C THR A 179 3.47 -3.55 -6.56
N SER A 180 2.30 -2.99 -6.29
CA SER A 180 1.89 -2.63 -4.94
C SER A 180 0.39 -2.66 -4.75
N SER A 181 -0.07 -2.67 -3.50
CA SER A 181 -1.46 -2.46 -3.15
C SER A 181 -1.61 -1.37 -2.09
N SER A 182 -2.80 -0.79 -1.96
CA SER A 182 -3.12 0.09 -0.85
C SER A 182 -4.51 -0.14 -0.30
N ASP A 183 -4.62 -0.01 1.02
CA ASP A 183 -5.87 -0.18 1.74
C ASP A 183 -5.95 0.76 2.95
N GLY A 184 -7.19 1.09 3.32
CA GLY A 184 -7.51 1.91 4.48
C GLY A 184 -7.84 1.06 5.69
N GLN A 185 -6.97 1.06 6.70
CA GLN A 185 -7.24 0.42 7.97
C GLN A 185 -7.91 1.38 8.95
N ARG A 186 -9.13 1.04 9.41
CA ARG A 186 -9.84 1.84 10.42
C ARG A 186 -9.40 1.47 11.83
N PHE A 187 -9.03 2.51 12.59
CA PHE A 187 -8.84 2.48 14.04
C PHE A 187 -9.96 3.28 14.71
N ARG A 188 -10.50 2.75 15.81
CA ARG A 188 -11.56 3.44 16.57
C ARG A 188 -10.98 4.70 17.20
N ALA A 189 -11.76 5.78 17.26
CA ALA A 189 -11.39 6.98 18.01
C ALA A 189 -12.04 6.89 19.39
N GLY A 190 -11.25 7.03 20.45
CA GLY A 190 -11.73 6.88 21.83
C GLY A 190 -11.38 8.07 22.71
N GLY A 191 -12.19 8.32 23.75
CA GLY A 191 -11.96 9.37 24.74
C GLY A 191 -11.77 10.76 24.11
N ARG A 192 -10.64 11.41 24.38
CA ARG A 192 -10.36 12.76 23.86
C ARG A 192 -10.28 12.83 22.32
N GLY A 193 -10.01 11.73 21.64
CA GLY A 193 -9.98 11.65 20.18
C GLY A 193 -11.37 11.56 19.54
N GLU A 194 -12.38 11.15 20.31
CA GLU A 194 -13.77 10.94 19.84
C GLU A 194 -14.40 12.22 19.29
N SER A 195 -14.16 13.37 19.94
CA SER A 195 -14.68 14.67 19.51
C SER A 195 -14.14 15.14 18.15
N THR A 196 -13.02 14.58 17.72
CA THR A 196 -12.45 14.83 16.39
C THR A 196 -12.73 13.66 15.44
N GLY A 197 -13.11 12.49 15.96
CA GLY A 197 -13.49 11.29 15.24
C GLY A 197 -14.58 11.57 14.20
N HIS A 198 -14.50 10.95 13.02
CA HIS A 198 -15.62 10.99 12.07
C HIS A 198 -16.23 9.60 11.92
N VAL A 199 -17.54 9.56 11.69
CA VAL A 199 -18.31 8.33 11.46
C VAL A 199 -18.37 8.08 9.96
N ASN A 200 -18.03 6.86 9.51
CA ASN A 200 -18.26 6.43 8.13
C ASN A 200 -19.09 5.15 8.16
N PRO A 201 -20.34 5.18 7.63
CA PRO A 201 -21.23 4.03 7.61
C PRO A 201 -20.62 2.77 6.98
N LYS A 202 -19.69 2.90 6.02
CA LYS A 202 -18.95 1.77 5.42
C LYS A 202 -18.22 0.93 6.48
N TYR A 203 -17.72 1.58 7.52
CA TYR A 203 -16.87 0.96 8.51
C TYR A 203 -17.51 0.86 9.90
N GLY A 204 -18.74 1.36 10.09
CA GLY A 204 -19.51 1.31 11.34
C GLY A 204 -20.01 2.66 11.82
N SER A 205 -20.78 2.65 12.92
CA SER A 205 -21.43 3.85 13.50
C SER A 205 -20.54 4.62 14.49
N GLU A 206 -19.39 4.09 14.86
CA GLU A 206 -18.49 4.73 15.84
C GLU A 206 -17.55 5.76 15.17
N PRO A 207 -17.09 6.79 15.88
CA PRO A 207 -16.06 7.68 15.38
C PRO A 207 -14.73 6.93 15.19
N GLY A 208 -14.03 7.22 14.09
CA GLY A 208 -12.76 6.54 13.79
C GLY A 208 -11.79 7.38 12.98
N ARG A 209 -10.64 6.75 12.71
CA ARG A 209 -9.55 7.25 11.88
C ARG A 209 -9.13 6.18 10.91
N LEU A 210 -8.76 6.59 9.70
CA LEU A 210 -8.31 5.69 8.66
C LEU A 210 -6.81 5.90 8.46
N PHE A 211 -6.03 4.84 8.57
CA PHE A 211 -4.64 4.82 8.13
C PHE A 211 -4.60 4.19 6.76
N TYR A 212 -4.34 5.01 5.75
CA TYR A 212 -4.23 4.55 4.37
C TYR A 212 -2.78 4.19 4.10
N THR A 213 -2.50 2.92 3.82
CA THR A 213 -1.13 2.41 3.72
C THR A 213 -0.91 1.71 2.38
N HIS A 214 0.25 1.97 1.78
CA HIS A 214 0.73 1.29 0.58
C HIS A 214 1.75 0.22 0.95
N ILE A 215 1.65 -0.93 0.31
CA ILE A 215 2.52 -2.09 0.50
C ILE A 215 3.04 -2.58 -0.85
N SER A 216 4.34 -2.83 -0.97
CA SER A 216 4.92 -3.45 -2.16
C SER A 216 4.60 -4.93 -2.23
N ASP A 217 4.74 -5.53 -3.41
CA ASP A 217 4.72 -6.98 -3.57
C ASP A 217 5.76 -7.73 -2.74
N GLN A 218 6.82 -7.07 -2.30
CA GLN A 218 7.82 -7.59 -1.34
C GLN A 218 7.46 -7.36 0.13
N TYR A 219 6.19 -7.08 0.43
CA TYR A 219 5.62 -6.85 1.76
C TYR A 219 6.07 -5.57 2.49
N ALA A 220 6.90 -4.73 1.87
CA ALA A 220 7.39 -3.49 2.49
C ALA A 220 6.30 -2.42 2.50
N PRO A 221 5.86 -1.90 3.66
CA PRO A 221 4.86 -0.84 3.69
C PRO A 221 5.52 0.53 3.49
N PHE A 222 5.55 1.04 2.27
CA PHE A 222 6.41 2.16 1.88
C PHE A 222 5.78 3.56 2.04
N SER A 223 4.48 3.65 2.30
CA SER A 223 3.80 4.92 2.54
C SER A 223 2.60 4.73 3.46
N THR A 224 2.36 5.71 4.33
CA THR A 224 1.15 5.76 5.16
C THR A 224 0.65 7.19 5.34
N ARG A 225 -0.67 7.37 5.36
CA ARG A 225 -1.31 8.66 5.62
C ARG A 225 -2.51 8.51 6.55
N VAL A 226 -2.66 9.46 7.46
CA VAL A 226 -3.88 9.60 8.26
C VAL A 226 -4.92 10.33 7.43
N VAL A 227 -6.06 9.67 7.22
CA VAL A 227 -7.17 10.20 6.43
C VAL A 227 -8.37 10.43 7.35
N ASN A 228 -8.99 11.60 7.20
CA ASN A 228 -10.26 11.90 7.87
C ASN A 228 -11.37 11.05 7.28
N VAL A 229 -12.09 10.36 8.17
CA VAL A 229 -13.17 9.44 7.83
C VAL A 229 -14.31 10.23 7.16
N GLY A 230 -14.51 10.01 5.84
CA GLY A 230 -15.49 10.75 5.02
C GLY A 230 -14.92 11.31 3.70
N VAL A 231 -13.58 11.42 3.58
CA VAL A 231 -12.92 11.64 2.29
C VAL A 231 -12.78 10.30 1.58
N ARG A 232 -13.07 10.22 0.27
CA ARG A 232 -12.92 8.97 -0.49
C ARG A 232 -11.46 8.51 -0.48
N ASP A 233 -11.23 7.26 -0.07
CA ASP A 233 -9.93 6.58 -0.02
C ASP A 233 -9.14 6.75 -1.34
N SER A 234 -9.87 6.76 -2.45
CA SER A 234 -9.38 6.98 -3.83
C SER A 234 -8.53 8.23 -4.03
N THR A 235 -8.66 9.24 -3.17
CA THR A 235 -7.90 10.49 -3.29
C THR A 235 -6.44 10.38 -2.86
N TYR A 236 -6.10 9.41 -1.99
CA TYR A 236 -4.74 9.28 -1.44
C TYR A 236 -3.90 8.20 -2.11
N VAL A 237 -4.50 7.41 -3.01
CA VAL A 237 -3.81 6.37 -3.81
C VAL A 237 -2.57 6.94 -4.48
N LEU A 238 -2.73 8.03 -5.24
CA LEU A 238 -1.64 8.64 -6.00
C LEU A 238 -0.58 9.31 -5.14
N ASP A 239 -0.97 9.87 -3.98
CA ASP A 239 -0.02 10.55 -3.10
C ASP A 239 1.03 9.56 -2.57
N GLY A 240 0.62 8.35 -2.20
CA GLY A 240 1.56 7.34 -1.74
C GLY A 240 2.46 6.77 -2.83
N LEU A 241 2.02 6.80 -4.09
CA LEU A 241 2.81 6.35 -5.25
C LEU A 241 3.80 7.40 -5.77
N LEU A 242 3.50 8.68 -5.59
CA LEU A 242 4.31 9.77 -6.13
C LEU A 242 5.30 10.37 -5.11
N TYR A 243 4.96 10.33 -3.83
CA TYR A 243 5.65 11.11 -2.79
C TYR A 243 6.25 10.22 -1.69
N HIS A 244 6.65 8.99 -2.02
CA HIS A 244 7.49 8.16 -1.16
C HIS A 244 8.97 8.39 -1.46
N GLU A 245 9.83 8.15 -0.48
CA GLU A 245 11.28 8.40 -0.59
C GLU A 245 12.11 7.13 -0.90
N SER A 246 11.46 5.98 -1.05
CA SER A 246 12.13 4.72 -1.40
C SER A 246 12.50 4.61 -2.89
N ASP A 247 13.40 3.69 -3.20
CA ASP A 247 13.90 3.36 -4.53
C ASP A 247 12.91 2.53 -5.36
N LEU A 248 11.78 2.16 -4.78
CA LEU A 248 10.74 1.38 -5.46
C LEU A 248 10.25 2.14 -6.71
N ARG A 249 10.07 1.41 -7.80
CA ARG A 249 9.52 1.94 -9.05
C ARG A 249 8.22 1.22 -9.34
N ILE A 250 7.15 1.67 -8.69
CA ILE A 250 5.84 1.05 -8.88
C ILE A 250 5.33 1.33 -10.30
N GLU A 251 5.01 0.27 -11.02
CA GLU A 251 4.40 0.28 -12.34
C GLU A 251 2.92 -0.08 -12.28
N GLU A 252 2.53 -1.03 -11.42
CA GLU A 252 1.15 -1.49 -11.26
C GLU A 252 0.67 -1.36 -9.81
N HIS A 253 -0.57 -0.89 -9.63
CA HIS A 253 -1.14 -0.66 -8.30
C HIS A 253 -2.55 -1.21 -8.13
N TYR A 254 -2.77 -1.93 -7.03
CA TYR A 254 -4.01 -2.60 -6.66
C TYR A 254 -4.75 -1.87 -5.54
N THR A 255 -6.07 -1.75 -5.66
CA THR A 255 -6.94 -1.19 -4.61
C THR A 255 -8.23 -1.99 -4.50
N ASP A 256 -8.89 -1.95 -3.34
CA ASP A 256 -10.23 -2.55 -3.21
C ASP A 256 -11.33 -1.74 -3.95
N THR A 257 -12.48 -2.38 -4.15
CA THR A 257 -13.61 -1.95 -5.01
C THR A 257 -14.15 -0.56 -4.66
N ALA A 258 -14.10 -0.17 -3.39
CA ALA A 258 -14.57 1.14 -2.93
C ALA A 258 -13.57 2.29 -3.20
N GLY A 259 -12.39 1.98 -3.74
CA GLY A 259 -11.23 2.86 -3.80
C GLY A 259 -11.02 3.62 -5.11
N PHE A 260 -11.95 3.61 -6.08
CA PHE A 260 -11.68 4.25 -7.37
C PHE A 260 -12.77 5.17 -7.93
N THR A 261 -12.33 6.12 -8.77
CA THR A 261 -13.17 7.02 -9.55
C THR A 261 -12.59 7.15 -10.96
N ASP A 262 -13.39 7.56 -11.95
CA ASP A 262 -12.90 7.83 -13.31
C ASP A 262 -11.71 8.81 -13.29
N HIS A 263 -11.72 9.81 -12.41
CA HIS A 263 -10.61 10.77 -12.29
C HIS A 263 -9.29 10.09 -11.87
N VAL A 264 -9.36 9.06 -11.02
CA VAL A 264 -8.17 8.30 -10.59
C VAL A 264 -7.66 7.42 -11.73
N PHE A 265 -8.54 6.73 -12.47
CA PHE A 265 -8.16 5.99 -13.67
C PHE A 265 -7.42 6.88 -14.68
N ALA A 266 -7.96 8.07 -14.93
CA ALA A 266 -7.34 9.05 -15.81
C ALA A 266 -5.94 9.46 -15.31
N LEU A 267 -5.82 9.89 -14.06
CA LEU A 267 -4.54 10.36 -13.51
C LEU A 267 -3.50 9.24 -13.43
N MET A 268 -3.88 8.03 -13.03
CA MET A 268 -2.97 6.88 -13.01
C MET A 268 -2.36 6.64 -14.39
N HIS A 269 -3.20 6.59 -15.42
CA HIS A 269 -2.74 6.42 -16.80
C HIS A 269 -1.83 7.56 -17.26
N LEU A 270 -2.23 8.82 -17.03
CA LEU A 270 -1.44 10.00 -17.42
C LEU A 270 -0.05 10.04 -16.75
N LEU A 271 0.04 9.53 -15.51
CA LEU A 271 1.27 9.53 -14.73
C LEU A 271 2.16 8.32 -15.02
N GLY A 272 1.62 7.28 -15.66
CA GLY A 272 2.35 6.08 -16.09
C GLY A 272 2.12 4.84 -15.23
N PHE A 273 1.08 4.83 -14.39
CA PHE A 273 0.75 3.68 -13.56
C PHE A 273 -0.36 2.84 -14.19
N ARG A 274 -0.17 1.52 -14.24
CA ARG A 274 -1.25 0.57 -14.50
C ARG A 274 -2.10 0.45 -13.24
N PHE A 275 -3.33 0.95 -13.32
CA PHE A 275 -4.25 0.89 -12.20
C PHE A 275 -5.15 -0.34 -12.30
N ALA A 276 -5.10 -1.19 -11.29
CA ALA A 276 -5.79 -2.48 -11.29
C ALA A 276 -6.64 -2.65 -10.02
N PRO A 277 -7.77 -1.93 -9.89
CA PRO A 277 -8.67 -2.11 -8.77
C PRO A 277 -9.39 -3.46 -8.85
N ARG A 278 -9.61 -4.10 -7.70
CA ARG A 278 -10.52 -5.26 -7.62
C ARG A 278 -11.93 -4.80 -7.92
N ILE A 279 -12.62 -5.49 -8.84
CA ILE A 279 -14.02 -5.24 -9.13
C ILE A 279 -14.86 -6.36 -8.52
N ARG A 280 -15.57 -6.08 -7.43
CA ARG A 280 -16.46 -7.04 -6.77
C ARG A 280 -17.82 -7.18 -7.47
N ASP A 281 -18.40 -6.05 -7.91
CA ASP A 281 -19.76 -5.99 -8.49
C ASP A 281 -19.70 -5.60 -9.98
N LEU A 282 -19.21 -6.51 -10.83
CA LEU A 282 -19.11 -6.26 -12.27
C LEU A 282 -20.47 -6.02 -12.95
N GLY A 283 -21.56 -6.61 -12.45
CA GLY A 283 -22.91 -6.41 -13.01
C GLY A 283 -23.41 -4.96 -12.91
N GLU A 284 -22.93 -4.20 -11.93
CA GLU A 284 -23.21 -2.77 -11.79
C GLU A 284 -22.21 -1.87 -12.53
N THR A 285 -21.07 -2.45 -12.91
CA THR A 285 -19.98 -1.71 -13.53
C THR A 285 -20.32 -1.39 -14.98
N LYS A 286 -20.27 -0.11 -15.34
CA LYS A 286 -20.68 0.38 -16.65
C LYS A 286 -19.50 0.65 -17.60
N LEU A 287 -19.59 0.11 -18.80
CA LEU A 287 -18.71 0.37 -19.95
C LEU A 287 -19.14 1.66 -20.66
N TYR A 288 -18.16 2.37 -21.21
CA TYR A 288 -18.39 3.57 -22.01
C TYR A 288 -17.79 3.38 -23.39
N VAL A 289 -18.61 3.61 -24.41
CA VAL A 289 -18.28 3.29 -25.80
C VAL A 289 -18.17 4.57 -26.65
N PRO A 290 -17.36 4.58 -27.73
CA PRO A 290 -17.25 5.74 -28.60
C PRO A 290 -18.48 5.91 -29.49
N GLN A 291 -19.10 4.80 -29.90
CA GLN A 291 -20.30 4.76 -30.73
C GLN A 291 -21.56 4.56 -29.88
N GLY A 292 -22.75 4.61 -30.47
CA GLY A 292 -24.00 4.36 -29.75
C GLY A 292 -24.12 2.91 -29.25
N VAL A 293 -24.93 2.70 -28.19
CA VAL A 293 -25.22 1.38 -27.59
C VAL A 293 -25.62 0.31 -28.62
N GLN A 294 -26.27 0.73 -29.71
CA GLN A 294 -26.76 -0.16 -30.77
C GLN A 294 -25.63 -0.85 -31.56
N ALA A 295 -24.41 -0.31 -31.54
CA ALA A 295 -23.26 -0.93 -32.18
C ALA A 295 -22.78 -2.20 -31.44
N TYR A 296 -23.22 -2.41 -30.20
CA TYR A 296 -22.73 -3.46 -29.31
C TYR A 296 -23.89 -4.25 -28.66
N PRO A 297 -24.69 -5.00 -29.43
CA PRO A 297 -25.89 -5.67 -28.92
C PRO A 297 -25.59 -6.68 -27.79
N THR A 298 -24.52 -7.45 -27.89
CA THR A 298 -24.11 -8.43 -26.87
C THR A 298 -23.73 -7.78 -25.53
N LEU A 299 -23.03 -6.64 -25.58
CA LEU A 299 -22.55 -5.93 -24.38
C LEU A 299 -23.55 -4.91 -23.83
N ARG A 300 -24.71 -4.76 -24.46
CA ARG A 300 -25.75 -3.76 -24.11
C ARG A 300 -26.07 -3.67 -22.62
N PRO A 301 -26.18 -4.78 -21.84
CA PRO A 301 -26.47 -4.69 -20.39
C PRO A 301 -25.37 -3.96 -19.58
N LEU A 302 -24.12 -4.02 -20.07
CA LEU A 302 -22.96 -3.44 -19.42
C LEU A 302 -22.69 -1.99 -19.84
N ILE A 303 -23.28 -1.51 -20.95
CA ILE A 303 -23.01 -0.15 -21.44
C ILE A 303 -23.79 0.89 -20.62
N GLY A 304 -23.08 1.87 -20.06
CA GLY A 304 -23.67 2.99 -19.31
C GLY A 304 -23.76 4.30 -20.07
N GLY A 305 -23.15 4.41 -21.26
CA GLY A 305 -23.25 5.61 -22.08
C GLY A 305 -22.15 5.73 -23.13
N THR A 306 -22.13 6.87 -23.79
CA THR A 306 -21.15 7.23 -24.81
C THR A 306 -20.08 8.19 -24.29
N LEU A 307 -18.90 8.14 -24.89
CA LEU A 307 -17.77 9.00 -24.55
C LEU A 307 -17.89 10.38 -25.23
N ASN A 308 -17.61 11.46 -24.51
CA ASN A 308 -17.56 12.81 -25.08
C ASN A 308 -16.12 13.21 -25.48
N ILE A 309 -15.64 12.66 -26.60
CA ILE A 309 -14.27 12.87 -27.10
C ILE A 309 -14.00 14.34 -27.46
N LYS A 310 -15.01 15.06 -27.96
CA LYS A 310 -14.88 16.49 -28.27
C LYS A 310 -14.53 17.31 -27.04
N HIS A 311 -15.12 16.98 -25.89
CA HIS A 311 -14.85 17.65 -24.62
C HIS A 311 -13.45 17.34 -24.08
N VAL A 312 -12.96 16.11 -24.26
CA VAL A 312 -11.57 15.74 -23.92
C VAL A 312 -10.59 16.56 -24.76
N ARG A 313 -10.81 16.66 -26.08
CA ARG A 313 -9.99 17.49 -26.99
C ARG A 313 -9.97 18.96 -26.56
N ALA A 314 -11.13 19.54 -26.23
CA ALA A 314 -11.25 20.95 -25.86
C ALA A 314 -10.47 21.33 -24.59
N HIS A 315 -10.26 20.38 -23.67
CA HIS A 315 -9.59 20.59 -22.38
C HIS A 315 -8.25 19.86 -22.26
N TRP A 316 -7.68 19.38 -23.37
CA TRP A 316 -6.48 18.55 -23.35
C TRP A 316 -5.29 19.24 -22.67
N ASP A 317 -5.08 20.52 -22.97
CA ASP A 317 -3.98 21.30 -22.41
C ASP A 317 -4.10 21.47 -20.89
N ASP A 318 -5.33 21.60 -20.39
CA ASP A 318 -5.58 21.65 -18.94
C ASP A 318 -5.34 20.30 -18.27
N ILE A 319 -5.68 19.19 -18.95
CA ILE A 319 -5.39 17.83 -18.47
C ILE A 319 -3.87 17.62 -18.36
N LEU A 320 -3.12 17.94 -19.42
CA LEU A 320 -1.66 17.81 -19.42
C LEU A 320 -1.02 18.68 -18.34
N ARG A 321 -1.50 19.92 -18.17
CA ARG A 321 -1.03 20.83 -17.13
C ARG A 321 -1.28 20.27 -15.74
N LEU A 322 -2.50 19.78 -15.48
CA LEU A 322 -2.86 19.14 -14.22
C LEU A 322 -1.93 17.97 -13.88
N ALA A 323 -1.79 17.02 -14.81
CA ALA A 323 -0.98 15.83 -14.61
C ALA A 323 0.50 16.20 -14.41
N SER A 324 1.01 17.17 -15.16
CA SER A 324 2.40 17.63 -15.03
C SER A 324 2.64 18.33 -13.68
N SER A 325 1.73 19.19 -13.22
CA SER A 325 1.82 19.83 -11.90
C SER A 325 1.82 18.82 -10.76
N ILE A 326 1.03 17.75 -10.89
CA ILE A 326 1.02 16.65 -9.92
C ILE A 326 2.35 15.89 -9.96
N LYS A 327 2.82 15.49 -11.14
CA LYS A 327 4.06 14.71 -11.27
C LYS A 327 5.30 15.45 -10.80
N GLN A 328 5.33 16.77 -10.96
CA GLN A 328 6.40 17.64 -10.47
C GLN A 328 6.29 17.96 -8.97
N GLY A 329 5.22 17.53 -8.29
CA GLY A 329 5.00 17.82 -6.87
C GLY A 329 4.63 19.28 -6.57
N THR A 330 4.24 20.08 -7.57
CA THR A 330 3.76 21.46 -7.35
C THR A 330 2.46 21.47 -6.54
N VAL A 331 1.62 20.45 -6.73
CA VAL A 331 0.38 20.22 -5.98
C VAL A 331 0.21 18.72 -5.76
N THR A 332 -0.35 18.31 -4.62
CA THR A 332 -0.63 16.88 -4.38
C THR A 332 -1.83 16.40 -5.20
N ALA A 333 -1.85 15.10 -5.53
CA ALA A 333 -2.95 14.52 -6.30
C ALA A 333 -4.24 14.54 -5.45
N SER A 334 -4.14 14.24 -4.16
CA SER A 334 -5.26 14.28 -3.22
C SER A 334 -5.92 15.68 -3.13
N LEU A 335 -5.11 16.74 -3.11
CA LEU A 335 -5.61 18.12 -3.08
C LEU A 335 -6.38 18.46 -4.36
N MET A 336 -5.83 18.10 -5.52
CA MET A 336 -6.47 18.36 -6.80
C MET A 336 -7.75 17.54 -6.98
N LEU A 337 -7.74 16.25 -6.65
CA LEU A 337 -8.92 15.39 -6.70
C LEU A 337 -10.04 15.88 -5.78
N ARG A 338 -9.71 16.37 -4.58
CA ARG A 338 -10.69 17.02 -3.69
C ARG A 338 -11.30 18.27 -4.31
N LYS A 339 -10.48 19.12 -4.96
CA LYS A 339 -10.95 20.36 -5.61
C LYS A 339 -11.79 20.09 -6.86
N LEU A 340 -11.45 19.06 -7.63
CA LEU A 340 -12.26 18.62 -8.78
C LEU A 340 -13.58 17.99 -8.31
N GLY A 341 -13.55 17.26 -7.19
CA GLY A 341 -14.71 16.60 -6.60
C GLY A 341 -15.73 17.55 -5.94
N SER A 342 -15.37 18.79 -5.62
CA SER A 342 -16.30 19.75 -4.99
C SER A 342 -17.29 20.39 -5.97
N TYR A 343 -16.93 20.55 -7.25
CA TYR A 343 -17.81 21.14 -8.28
C TYR A 343 -17.75 20.39 -9.63
N PRO A 344 -18.04 19.07 -9.65
CA PRO A 344 -17.73 18.22 -10.80
C PRO A 344 -18.57 18.51 -12.05
N ARG A 345 -19.77 19.10 -11.92
CA ARG A 345 -20.65 19.43 -13.06
C ARG A 345 -20.40 20.82 -13.65
N GLN A 346 -19.70 21.69 -12.92
CA GLN A 346 -19.44 23.08 -13.32
C GLN A 346 -17.99 23.28 -13.79
N ASN A 347 -17.13 22.27 -13.61
CA ASN A 347 -15.73 22.33 -13.98
C ASN A 347 -15.46 21.53 -15.26
N GLY A 348 -15.17 22.24 -16.36
CA GLY A 348 -14.89 21.63 -17.67
C GLY A 348 -13.72 20.63 -17.63
N LEU A 349 -12.67 20.92 -16.85
CA LEU A 349 -11.53 20.02 -16.65
C LEU A 349 -11.93 18.75 -15.90
N ALA A 350 -12.76 18.85 -14.86
CA ALA A 350 -13.25 17.67 -14.12
C ALA A 350 -14.07 16.74 -15.04
N VAL A 351 -14.94 17.33 -15.88
CA VAL A 351 -15.70 16.55 -16.88
C VAL A 351 -14.76 15.88 -17.88
N ALA A 352 -13.78 16.61 -18.42
CA ALA A 352 -12.84 16.07 -19.40
C ALA A 352 -11.98 14.93 -18.81
N LEU A 353 -11.48 15.10 -17.58
CA LEU A 353 -10.72 14.07 -16.87
C LEU A 353 -11.58 12.83 -16.58
N ARG A 354 -12.87 13.02 -16.26
CA ARG A 354 -13.82 11.92 -16.09
C ARG A 354 -14.03 11.15 -17.40
N GLU A 355 -14.21 11.83 -18.54
CA GLU A 355 -14.36 11.15 -19.84
C GLU A 355 -13.10 10.37 -20.23
N LEU A 356 -11.91 10.94 -20.00
CA LEU A 356 -10.64 10.22 -20.17
C LEU A 356 -10.59 8.97 -19.26
N GLY A 357 -10.98 9.14 -18.00
CA GLY A 357 -11.04 8.07 -17.02
C GLY A 357 -12.00 6.93 -17.39
N ARG A 358 -13.09 7.26 -18.10
CA ARG A 358 -14.04 6.26 -18.61
C ARG A 358 -13.44 5.40 -19.72
N ILE A 359 -12.56 5.95 -20.56
CA ILE A 359 -11.81 5.19 -21.57
C ILE A 359 -10.95 4.15 -20.85
N GLU A 360 -10.09 4.62 -19.94
CA GLU A 360 -9.15 3.78 -19.19
C GLU A 360 -9.84 2.73 -18.33
N ARG A 361 -10.92 3.10 -17.63
CA ARG A 361 -11.72 2.16 -16.86
C ARG A 361 -12.36 1.10 -17.76
N THR A 362 -12.91 1.49 -18.92
CA THR A 362 -13.55 0.54 -19.84
C THR A 362 -12.52 -0.45 -20.36
N LEU A 363 -11.35 0.02 -20.79
CA LEU A 363 -10.23 -0.84 -21.20
C LEU A 363 -9.82 -1.80 -20.09
N PHE A 364 -9.69 -1.32 -18.86
CA PHE A 364 -9.37 -2.18 -17.71
C PHE A 364 -10.44 -3.24 -17.46
N ILE A 365 -11.74 -2.92 -17.55
CA ILE A 365 -12.81 -3.91 -17.35
C ILE A 365 -12.77 -4.98 -18.44
N LEU A 366 -12.50 -4.59 -19.69
CA LEU A 366 -12.37 -5.53 -20.80
C LEU A 366 -11.18 -6.47 -20.61
N ASP A 367 -10.03 -5.95 -20.16
CA ASP A 367 -8.86 -6.77 -19.78
C ASP A 367 -9.18 -7.69 -18.58
N TRP A 368 -9.84 -7.14 -17.56
CA TRP A 368 -10.29 -7.89 -16.37
C TRP A 368 -11.21 -9.06 -16.72
N LEU A 369 -12.06 -8.92 -17.75
CA LEU A 369 -12.92 -9.99 -18.24
C LEU A 369 -12.13 -11.12 -18.90
N GLN A 370 -11.06 -10.77 -19.61
CA GLN A 370 -10.28 -11.69 -20.44
C GLN A 370 -9.14 -12.38 -19.69
N SER A 371 -8.61 -11.81 -18.62
CA SER A 371 -7.42 -12.35 -17.94
C SER A 371 -7.72 -12.90 -16.55
N VAL A 372 -7.58 -14.22 -16.37
CA VAL A 372 -7.61 -14.89 -15.06
C VAL A 372 -6.39 -14.50 -14.25
N GLU A 373 -5.25 -14.35 -14.91
CA GLU A 373 -3.96 -13.99 -14.31
C GLU A 373 -4.01 -12.60 -13.69
N LEU A 374 -4.60 -11.61 -14.38
CA LEU A 374 -4.82 -10.28 -13.82
C LEU A 374 -5.64 -10.37 -12.53
N ARG A 375 -6.76 -11.12 -12.55
CA ARG A 375 -7.60 -11.30 -11.36
C ARG A 375 -6.82 -11.95 -10.22
N ARG A 376 -6.05 -13.01 -10.50
CA ARG A 376 -5.18 -13.68 -9.51
C ARG A 376 -4.14 -12.74 -8.91
N ARG A 377 -3.44 -11.96 -9.75
CA ARG A 377 -2.42 -11.00 -9.29
C ARG A 377 -3.03 -9.91 -8.40
N VAL A 378 -4.16 -9.32 -8.79
CA VAL A 378 -4.87 -8.33 -7.96
C VAL A 378 -5.32 -8.92 -6.63
N HIS A 379 -5.88 -10.14 -6.64
CA HIS A 379 -6.27 -10.83 -5.41
C HIS A 379 -5.08 -11.11 -4.49
N ALA A 380 -3.97 -11.63 -5.03
CA ALA A 380 -2.77 -11.89 -4.26
C ALA A 380 -2.20 -10.60 -3.65
N GLY A 381 -2.11 -9.52 -4.43
CA GLY A 381 -1.65 -8.21 -3.96
C GLY A 381 -2.50 -7.61 -2.85
N LEU A 382 -3.83 -7.75 -2.92
CA LEU A 382 -4.74 -7.30 -1.87
C LEU A 382 -4.66 -8.17 -0.60
N ASN A 383 -4.53 -9.48 -0.75
CA ASN A 383 -4.34 -10.40 0.39
C ASN A 383 -3.08 -10.04 1.21
N LYS A 384 -2.00 -9.60 0.56
CA LYS A 384 -0.79 -9.09 1.25
C LYS A 384 -1.12 -7.86 2.13
N GLY A 385 -1.94 -6.95 1.62
CA GLY A 385 -2.43 -5.78 2.38
C GLY A 385 -3.28 -6.17 3.59
N GLU A 386 -4.21 -7.10 3.43
CA GLU A 386 -5.06 -7.63 4.52
C GLU A 386 -4.22 -8.32 5.62
N ALA A 387 -3.24 -9.14 5.22
CA ALA A 387 -2.31 -9.79 6.14
C ALA A 387 -1.47 -8.75 6.91
N ARG A 388 -0.96 -7.71 6.23
CA ARG A 388 -0.24 -6.61 6.89
C ARG A 388 -1.14 -5.86 7.87
N ASN A 389 -2.40 -5.64 7.53
CA ASN A 389 -3.35 -5.00 8.44
C ASN A 389 -3.54 -5.81 9.73
N SER A 390 -3.50 -7.14 9.64
CA SER A 390 -3.55 -8.03 10.82
C SER A 390 -2.31 -7.85 11.71
N LEU A 391 -1.10 -7.83 11.12
CA LEU A 391 0.14 -7.52 11.84
C LEU A 391 0.10 -6.13 12.48
N ALA A 392 -0.28 -5.10 11.72
CA ALA A 392 -0.36 -3.73 12.20
C ALA A 392 -1.33 -3.60 13.40
N ARG A 393 -2.44 -4.34 13.39
CA ARG A 393 -3.37 -4.39 14.52
C ARG A 393 -2.76 -5.07 15.74
N ALA A 394 -1.98 -6.14 15.55
CA ALA A 394 -1.27 -6.81 16.64
C ALA A 394 -0.21 -5.90 17.28
N VAL A 395 0.50 -5.10 16.48
CA VAL A 395 1.47 -4.10 16.96
C VAL A 395 0.75 -2.94 17.67
N PHE A 396 -0.37 -2.45 17.12
CA PHE A 396 -1.13 -1.31 17.66
C PHE A 396 -2.14 -1.72 18.75
N PHE A 397 -1.68 -2.39 19.81
CA PHE A 397 -2.57 -3.04 20.78
C PHE A 397 -2.94 -2.18 22.01
N ASN A 398 -2.12 -1.18 22.40
CA ASN A 398 -2.44 -0.38 23.58
C ASN A 398 -3.67 0.50 23.36
N ARG A 399 -4.29 0.93 24.47
CA ARG A 399 -5.54 1.72 24.48
C ARG A 399 -6.65 1.02 23.70
N LEU A 400 -6.72 -0.31 23.76
CA LEU A 400 -7.66 -1.14 23.00
C LEU A 400 -7.58 -0.95 21.47
N GLY A 401 -6.42 -0.50 20.97
CA GLY A 401 -6.24 -0.11 19.57
C GLY A 401 -6.96 1.19 19.19
N GLU A 402 -7.43 1.98 20.16
CA GLU A 402 -8.11 3.25 19.93
C GLU A 402 -7.12 4.41 19.82
N ILE A 403 -7.37 5.30 18.86
CA ILE A 403 -6.68 6.58 18.76
C ILE A 403 -7.36 7.57 19.70
N ARG A 404 -6.61 8.04 20.71
CA ARG A 404 -7.11 8.95 21.74
C ARG A 404 -6.58 10.38 21.64
N ASP A 405 -5.67 10.62 20.69
CA ASP A 405 -4.99 11.90 20.52
C ASP A 405 -5.88 12.93 19.82
N ARG A 406 -5.83 14.18 20.29
CA ARG A 406 -6.63 15.27 19.73
C ARG A 406 -6.00 15.89 18.48
N SER A 407 -4.68 16.08 18.49
CA SER A 407 -3.96 16.73 17.41
C SER A 407 -3.70 15.78 16.24
N PHE A 408 -3.93 16.27 15.02
CA PHE A 408 -3.65 15.53 13.80
C PHE A 408 -2.17 15.11 13.67
N GLU A 409 -1.26 15.96 14.13
CA GLU A 409 0.18 15.68 14.17
C GLU A 409 0.51 14.41 14.96
N GLN A 410 0.05 14.31 16.22
CA GLN A 410 0.27 13.12 17.05
C GLN A 410 -0.38 11.86 16.44
N GLN A 411 -1.51 11.99 15.76
CA GLN A 411 -2.12 10.87 15.03
C GLN A 411 -1.23 10.42 13.86
N ARG A 412 -0.58 11.38 13.17
CA ARG A 412 0.36 11.11 12.08
C ARG A 412 1.65 10.45 12.58
N TYR A 413 2.17 10.85 13.75
CA TYR A 413 3.30 10.16 14.38
C TYR A 413 2.97 8.73 14.75
N ARG A 414 1.77 8.46 15.29
CA ARG A 414 1.31 7.07 15.52
C ARG A 414 1.25 6.24 14.25
N ALA A 415 0.65 6.79 13.18
CA ALA A 415 0.58 6.09 11.90
C ALA A 415 1.98 5.79 11.35
N SER A 416 2.87 6.78 11.39
CA SER A 416 4.25 6.68 10.86
C SER A 416 5.09 5.71 11.69
N GLY A 417 5.03 5.78 13.02
CA GLY A 417 5.71 4.86 13.93
C GLY A 417 5.21 3.43 13.77
N LEU A 418 3.89 3.23 13.67
CA LEU A 418 3.31 1.91 13.39
C LEU A 418 3.81 1.36 12.06
N ASN A 419 3.86 2.20 11.03
CA ASN A 419 4.32 1.80 9.71
C ASN A 419 5.80 1.43 9.69
N LEU A 420 6.65 2.23 10.34
CA LEU A 420 8.08 1.98 10.47
C LEU A 420 8.37 0.68 11.23
N VAL A 421 7.72 0.44 12.37
CA VAL A 421 7.91 -0.80 13.15
C VAL A 421 7.37 -2.01 12.39
N THR A 422 6.27 -1.86 11.65
CA THR A 422 5.77 -2.93 10.77
C THR A 422 6.79 -3.26 9.68
N ALA A 423 7.41 -2.25 9.04
CA ALA A 423 8.48 -2.45 8.08
C ALA A 423 9.71 -3.12 8.69
N ALA A 424 10.10 -2.75 9.92
CA ALA A 424 11.19 -3.38 10.64
C ALA A 424 10.92 -4.86 10.94
N ILE A 425 9.68 -5.21 11.33
CA ILE A 425 9.27 -6.61 11.53
C ILE A 425 9.36 -7.40 10.21
N VAL A 426 8.85 -6.84 9.11
CA VAL A 426 8.93 -7.46 7.78
C VAL A 426 10.37 -7.71 7.38
N LEU A 427 11.25 -6.73 7.54
CA LEU A 427 12.66 -6.86 7.19
C LEU A 427 13.36 -7.91 8.06
N TRP A 428 13.17 -7.87 9.38
CA TRP A 428 13.75 -8.86 10.28
C TRP A 428 13.28 -10.28 9.94
N ASN A 429 11.98 -10.46 9.71
CA ASN A 429 11.45 -11.77 9.33
C ASN A 429 12.00 -12.22 7.98
N THR A 430 12.19 -11.33 7.00
CA THR A 430 12.79 -11.67 5.70
C THR A 430 14.20 -12.23 5.86
N VAL A 431 15.04 -11.57 6.65
CA VAL A 431 16.41 -12.02 6.96
C VAL A 431 16.40 -13.40 7.64
N TYR A 432 15.51 -13.62 8.61
CA TYR A 432 15.46 -14.89 9.34
C TYR A 432 14.73 -16.02 8.60
N LEU A 433 13.82 -15.71 7.67
CA LEU A 433 13.24 -16.69 6.77
C LEU A 433 14.30 -17.24 5.81
N GLU A 434 15.13 -16.37 5.21
CA GLU A 434 16.27 -16.81 4.41
C GLU A 434 17.16 -17.77 5.20
N ARG A 435 17.54 -17.39 6.42
CA ARG A 435 18.37 -18.21 7.31
C ARG A 435 17.70 -19.52 7.70
N ALA A 436 16.40 -19.50 7.99
CA ALA A 436 15.66 -20.71 8.33
C ALA A 436 15.66 -21.69 7.14
N THR A 437 15.48 -21.18 5.91
CA THR A 437 15.52 -22.01 4.70
C THR A 437 16.92 -22.57 4.43
N GLN A 438 17.98 -21.75 4.59
CA GLN A 438 19.36 -22.20 4.50
C GLN A 438 19.67 -23.27 5.56
N GLY A 439 19.26 -23.06 6.82
CA GLY A 439 19.45 -24.02 7.90
C GLY A 439 18.72 -25.35 7.69
N LEU A 440 17.56 -25.35 7.01
CA LEU A 440 16.88 -26.57 6.58
C LEU A 440 17.71 -27.34 5.55
N VAL A 441 18.24 -26.63 4.54
CA VAL A 441 19.09 -27.22 3.50
C VAL A 441 20.36 -27.82 4.11
N GLU A 442 21.03 -27.10 5.00
CA GLU A 442 22.22 -27.57 5.73
C GLU A 442 21.93 -28.80 6.61
N ALA A 443 20.71 -28.90 7.16
CA ALA A 443 20.25 -30.06 7.91
C ALA A 443 19.80 -31.25 7.02
N GLY A 444 20.04 -31.19 5.71
CA GLY A 444 19.70 -32.24 4.75
C GLY A 444 18.23 -32.29 4.36
N LYS A 445 17.44 -31.24 4.66
CA LYS A 445 16.04 -31.12 4.22
C LYS A 445 15.98 -30.23 2.97
N PRO A 446 15.76 -30.80 1.78
CA PRO A 446 15.69 -30.01 0.56
C PRO A 446 14.51 -29.03 0.63
N VAL A 447 14.78 -27.76 0.30
CA VAL A 447 13.76 -26.71 0.19
C VAL A 447 13.54 -26.44 -1.29
N ASP A 448 12.30 -26.60 -1.73
CA ASP A 448 11.89 -26.25 -3.09
C ASP A 448 11.77 -24.73 -3.22
N GLY A 449 12.52 -24.15 -4.15
CA GLY A 449 12.55 -22.71 -4.41
C GLY A 449 11.19 -22.14 -4.83
N GLU A 450 10.36 -22.94 -5.50
CA GLU A 450 9.01 -22.51 -5.91
C GLU A 450 8.08 -22.29 -4.71
N LEU A 451 8.37 -22.92 -3.56
CA LEU A 451 7.56 -22.78 -2.36
C LEU A 451 7.92 -21.54 -1.54
N LEU A 452 9.06 -20.89 -1.80
CA LEU A 452 9.52 -19.73 -1.05
C LEU A 452 8.57 -18.53 -1.17
N GLN A 453 7.86 -18.42 -2.29
CA GLN A 453 6.84 -17.38 -2.51
C GLN A 453 5.68 -17.42 -1.51
N PHE A 454 5.45 -18.57 -0.85
CA PHE A 454 4.38 -18.74 0.15
C PHE A 454 4.83 -18.41 1.58
N LEU A 455 6.13 -18.19 1.81
CA LEU A 455 6.66 -17.83 3.13
C LEU A 455 6.41 -16.35 3.41
N SER A 456 5.37 -16.05 4.18
CA SER A 456 5.03 -14.66 4.51
C SER A 456 5.97 -14.07 5.58
N PRO A 457 6.58 -12.90 5.35
CA PRO A 457 7.39 -12.21 6.37
C PRO A 457 6.53 -11.48 7.41
N LEU A 458 5.22 -11.68 7.41
CA LEU A 458 4.29 -10.99 8.31
C LEU A 458 4.03 -11.75 9.61
N GLY A 459 4.59 -12.94 9.85
CA GLY A 459 4.38 -13.68 11.11
C GLY A 459 4.92 -12.93 12.34
N TRP A 460 4.18 -12.96 13.46
CA TRP A 460 4.59 -12.25 14.69
C TRP A 460 4.52 -13.09 15.97
N GLU A 461 4.18 -14.37 15.90
CA GLU A 461 4.02 -15.22 17.08
C GLU A 461 5.34 -15.43 17.86
N HIS A 462 6.49 -15.36 17.16
CA HIS A 462 7.82 -15.42 17.76
C HIS A 462 8.29 -14.06 18.33
N ILE A 463 7.53 -12.98 18.11
CA ILE A 463 7.89 -11.62 18.53
C ILE A 463 7.08 -11.25 19.78
N ASN A 464 7.78 -11.03 20.89
CA ASN A 464 7.16 -10.51 22.09
C ASN A 464 6.97 -8.99 21.99
N LEU A 465 5.71 -8.59 21.78
CA LEU A 465 5.25 -7.19 21.70
C LEU A 465 4.94 -6.58 23.08
N THR A 466 4.98 -7.36 24.17
CA THR A 466 4.53 -6.95 25.51
C THR A 466 5.59 -7.21 26.61
N GLY A 467 5.35 -6.66 27.81
CA GLY A 467 6.24 -6.76 28.97
C GLY A 467 7.14 -5.54 29.14
N ASP A 468 8.17 -5.65 29.99
CA ASP A 468 9.11 -4.55 30.23
C ASP A 468 9.93 -4.23 28.97
N TYR A 469 9.92 -2.96 28.56
CA TYR A 469 10.67 -2.45 27.40
C TYR A 469 12.12 -2.14 27.81
N VAL A 470 12.88 -3.22 28.01
CA VAL A 470 14.30 -3.15 28.36
C VAL A 470 15.17 -3.30 27.11
N TRP A 471 16.11 -2.38 26.96
CA TRP A 471 17.07 -2.33 25.87
C TRP A 471 18.39 -2.94 26.32
N ARG A 472 18.65 -4.20 25.96
CA ARG A 472 19.85 -4.93 26.41
C ARG A 472 21.03 -4.68 25.47
N GLN A 473 21.80 -3.62 25.75
CA GLN A 473 23.00 -3.30 24.98
C GLN A 473 24.11 -4.36 25.09
N SER A 474 24.16 -5.14 26.18
CA SER A 474 25.17 -6.20 26.41
C SER A 474 24.97 -7.46 25.58
N ARG A 475 23.91 -7.53 24.78
CA ARG A 475 23.58 -8.64 23.87
C ARG A 475 23.68 -8.24 22.40
N ARG A 476 24.48 -7.20 22.10
CA ARG A 476 24.76 -6.79 20.73
C ARG A 476 25.35 -7.98 19.97
N LEU A 477 24.74 -8.31 18.83
CA LEU A 477 25.32 -9.28 17.91
C LEU A 477 26.67 -8.72 17.45
N GLU A 478 27.72 -9.53 17.40
CA GLU A 478 28.96 -9.10 16.75
C GLU A 478 28.69 -8.81 15.27
N ASP A 479 29.43 -7.88 14.67
CA ASP A 479 29.23 -7.48 13.27
C ASP A 479 29.23 -8.71 12.34
N GLY A 480 28.15 -8.85 11.55
CA GLY A 480 27.94 -9.99 10.66
C GLY A 480 27.44 -11.28 11.32
N LYS A 481 27.24 -11.31 12.64
CA LYS A 481 26.63 -12.44 13.36
C LYS A 481 25.11 -12.23 13.54
N PHE A 482 24.41 -13.35 13.69
CA PHE A 482 22.95 -13.38 13.80
C PHE A 482 22.53 -14.26 14.98
N ARG A 483 21.27 -14.12 15.42
CA ARG A 483 20.74 -14.94 16.52
C ARG A 483 20.65 -16.39 16.08
N PRO A 484 20.92 -17.35 16.99
CA PRO A 484 20.78 -18.76 16.66
C PRO A 484 19.31 -19.10 16.36
N LEU A 485 19.10 -19.93 15.34
CA LEU A 485 17.79 -20.52 15.06
C LEU A 485 17.37 -21.46 16.20
N ARG A 486 16.06 -21.66 16.37
CA ARG A 486 15.52 -22.65 17.30
C ARG A 486 15.78 -24.07 16.77
N MET A 487 15.97 -25.01 17.69
CA MET A 487 16.04 -26.44 17.35
C MET A 487 14.61 -27.01 17.22
N PRO A 488 14.30 -27.80 16.18
CA PRO A 488 13.00 -28.44 16.04
C PRO A 488 12.64 -29.27 17.28
N GLY A 489 11.46 -29.06 17.85
CA GLY A 489 10.94 -29.87 18.98
C GLY A 489 11.36 -29.43 20.40
N LYS A 490 12.03 -28.29 20.57
CA LYS A 490 12.22 -27.67 21.91
C LYS A 490 11.34 -26.43 22.08
N PRO A 491 10.60 -26.30 23.19
CA PRO A 491 9.59 -25.26 23.39
C PRO A 491 10.16 -23.84 23.47
#